data_AF-A0A495YZR3-F1
#
_entry.id   AF-A0A495YZR3-F1
#
_cell.length_a   1.000
_cell.length_b   1.000
_cell.length_c   1.000
_cell.angle_alpha   90.00
_cell.angle_beta   90.00
_cell.angle_gamma   90.00
#
_symmetry.space_group_name_H-M   'P 1'
#
loop_
_entity.id
_entity.type
_entity.pdbx_description
1 polymer ?
#
loop_
_entity_poly.entity_id
_entity_poly.type
_entity_poly.pdbx_seq_one_letter_code
_entity_poly.pdbx_strand_id
1 'polypeptide(L)'
;MVNELTYKIAKCCTPEEDNTIIGYFKEDGTITVHDSSCSAVPSLRTERLLDVSWDEIHKSKIPDTSHDIPAEVTELDETDYFILKHHQELGMDYSIVVAETLRIPLEEMQQRHRKLRELGGLKRVQERIIHYRKNIVKGKWIKHRNHTYYELTPEGSQWIDAFEKLSCSND
;
A
#
# COMPACT_ATOMS: atom_id res chain seq x y z
N MET A 1 -17.03 13.99 1.11
CA MET A 1 -15.76 13.85 1.86
C MET A 1 -15.99 12.78 2.89
N VAL A 2 -15.48 11.57 2.67
CA VAL A 2 -15.57 10.48 3.65
C VAL A 2 -14.40 10.71 4.61
N ASN A 3 -14.67 11.00 5.87
CA ASN A 3 -13.62 11.02 6.89
C ASN A 3 -13.14 9.58 7.08
N GLU A 4 -11.91 9.28 6.67
CA GLU A 4 -11.27 8.00 6.97
C GLU A 4 -11.06 7.91 8.49
N LEU A 5 -11.81 7.02 9.15
CA LEU A 5 -11.70 6.79 10.59
C LEU A 5 -10.47 5.91 10.86
N THR A 6 -9.62 6.36 11.79
CA THR A 6 -8.45 5.58 12.21
C THR A 6 -8.73 4.84 13.51
N TYR A 7 -8.58 3.52 13.51
CA TYR A 7 -8.80 2.66 14.68
C TYR A 7 -7.48 2.27 15.35
N LYS A 8 -7.39 2.37 16.68
CA LYS A 8 -6.21 1.96 17.47
C LYS A 8 -6.61 1.22 18.74
N ILE A 9 -6.04 0.04 18.97
CA ILE A 9 -6.23 -0.70 20.23
C ILE A 9 -5.61 0.11 21.38
N ALA A 10 -6.35 0.23 22.49
CA ALA A 10 -5.89 0.91 23.69
C ALA A 10 -4.70 0.19 24.33
N LYS A 11 -3.86 0.93 25.08
CA LYS A 11 -2.70 0.32 25.77
C LYS A 11 -3.07 -0.41 27.07
N CYS A 12 -4.28 -0.20 27.58
CA CYS A 12 -4.71 -0.69 28.89
C CYS A 12 -5.42 -2.05 28.83
N CYS A 13 -5.73 -2.54 27.63
CA CYS A 13 -6.38 -3.83 27.40
C CYS A 13 -5.91 -4.39 26.04
N THR A 14 -5.96 -5.70 25.89
CA THR A 14 -5.61 -6.40 24.65
C THR A 14 -6.77 -7.31 24.26
N PRO A 15 -7.92 -6.74 23.83
CA PRO A 15 -9.06 -7.55 23.42
C PRO A 15 -8.71 -8.36 22.18
N GLU A 16 -9.17 -9.61 22.16
CA GLU A 16 -9.07 -10.54 21.03
C GLU A 16 -10.32 -10.43 20.13
N GLU A 17 -10.25 -10.98 18.90
CA GLU A 17 -11.30 -10.81 17.87
C GLU A 17 -12.67 -11.39 18.27
N ASP A 18 -12.71 -12.26 19.27
CA ASP A 18 -13.94 -12.82 19.84
C ASP A 18 -14.49 -12.01 21.04
N ASN A 19 -13.71 -11.05 21.55
CA ASN A 19 -14.10 -10.23 22.68
C ASN A 19 -15.02 -9.09 22.24
N THR A 20 -15.99 -8.75 23.10
CA THR A 20 -16.85 -7.58 22.87
C THR A 20 -16.05 -6.30 23.12
N ILE A 21 -16.01 -5.41 22.14
CA ILE A 21 -15.22 -4.18 22.17
C ILE A 21 -16.09 -2.93 22.18
N ILE A 22 -15.50 -1.81 22.61
CA ILE A 22 -16.11 -0.49 22.60
C ILE A 22 -15.11 0.55 22.10
N GLY A 23 -15.57 1.50 21.29
CA GLY A 23 -14.75 2.56 20.71
C GLY A 23 -14.86 3.85 21.50
N TYR A 24 -13.77 4.60 21.61
CA TYR A 24 -13.77 5.96 22.14
C TYR A 24 -13.26 6.94 21.08
N PHE A 25 -14.13 7.84 20.61
CA PHE A 25 -13.84 8.80 19.55
C PHE A 25 -13.08 10.02 20.08
N LYS A 26 -11.82 10.20 19.63
CA LYS A 26 -10.96 11.33 19.98
C LYS A 26 -11.16 12.53 19.05
N GLU A 27 -10.70 13.70 19.48
CA GLU A 27 -10.89 14.97 18.76
C GLU A 27 -10.07 15.02 17.47
N ASP A 28 -9.00 14.24 17.43
CA ASP A 28 -8.13 14.06 16.26
C ASP A 28 -8.70 13.09 15.22
N GLY A 29 -9.92 12.59 15.41
CA GLY A 29 -10.57 11.63 14.50
C GLY A 29 -10.16 10.16 14.73
N THR A 30 -9.34 9.87 15.75
CA THR A 30 -8.97 8.49 16.10
C THR A 30 -10.04 7.82 16.98
N ILE A 31 -10.45 6.62 16.63
CA ILE A 31 -11.23 5.73 17.50
C ILE A 31 -10.27 4.84 18.27
N THR A 32 -10.23 5.00 19.60
CA THR A 32 -9.45 4.11 20.48
C THR A 32 -10.34 2.96 20.94
N VAL A 33 -9.95 1.73 20.64
CA VAL A 33 -10.73 0.52 20.88
C VAL A 33 -10.31 -0.11 22.21
N HIS A 34 -11.30 -0.36 23.06
CA HIS A 34 -11.16 -1.00 24.36
C HIS A 34 -11.94 -2.31 24.40
N ASP A 35 -11.56 -3.21 25.30
CA ASP A 35 -12.47 -4.25 25.77
C ASP A 35 -13.67 -3.60 26.47
N SER A 36 -14.89 -4.10 26.25
CA SER A 36 -16.11 -3.54 26.85
C SER A 36 -16.12 -3.62 28.38
N SER A 37 -15.38 -4.56 28.96
CA SER A 37 -15.19 -4.74 30.41
C SER A 37 -13.97 -4.00 30.97
N CYS A 38 -13.25 -3.23 30.15
CA CYS A 38 -12.05 -2.52 30.57
C CYS A 38 -12.35 -1.50 31.68
N SER A 39 -11.56 -1.55 32.76
CA SER A 39 -11.73 -0.69 33.94
C SER A 39 -11.57 0.82 33.68
N ALA A 40 -10.97 1.21 32.55
CA ALA A 40 -10.84 2.60 32.14
C ALA A 40 -12.14 3.16 31.52
N VAL A 41 -12.98 2.30 30.93
CA VAL A 41 -14.18 2.71 30.17
C VAL A 41 -15.18 3.52 31.02
N PRO A 42 -15.49 3.16 32.28
CA PRO A 42 -16.41 3.94 33.11
C PRO A 42 -15.97 5.40 33.37
N SER A 43 -14.68 5.70 33.20
CA SER A 43 -14.12 7.06 33.38
C SER A 43 -14.15 7.91 32.10
N LEU A 44 -14.52 7.31 30.96
CA LEU A 44 -14.59 7.99 29.67
C LEU A 44 -15.92 8.74 29.51
N ARG A 45 -15.90 9.76 28.64
CA ARG A 45 -17.08 10.54 28.28
C ARG A 45 -18.04 9.70 27.45
N THR A 46 -19.22 9.42 28.00
CA THR A 46 -20.22 8.52 27.39
C THR A 46 -20.68 9.00 26.01
N GLU A 47 -20.78 10.31 25.80
CA GLU A 47 -21.17 10.89 24.51
C GLU A 47 -20.15 10.68 23.38
N ARG A 48 -18.94 10.19 23.72
CA ARG A 48 -17.86 9.88 22.78
C ARG A 48 -17.61 8.38 22.66
N LEU A 49 -18.37 7.57 23.40
CA LEU A 49 -18.33 6.11 23.24
C LEU A 49 -19.13 5.73 22.01
N LEU A 50 -18.56 4.83 21.22
CA LEU A 50 -19.14 4.28 20.02
C LEU A 50 -19.25 2.78 20.18
N ASP A 51 -20.37 2.22 19.76
CA ASP A 51 -20.47 0.79 19.51
C ASP A 51 -19.66 0.47 18.26
N VAL A 52 -18.67 -0.40 18.39
CA VAL A 52 -17.72 -0.72 17.33
C VAL A 52 -17.61 -2.22 17.20
N SER A 53 -17.49 -2.70 15.96
CA SER A 53 -17.33 -4.12 15.66
C SER A 53 -15.93 -4.46 15.18
N TRP A 54 -15.49 -5.70 15.32
CA TRP A 54 -14.24 -6.14 14.69
C TRP A 54 -14.33 -6.04 13.16
N ASP A 55 -15.48 -6.35 12.57
CA ASP A 55 -15.73 -6.26 11.12
C ASP A 55 -15.47 -4.85 10.57
N GLU A 56 -15.92 -3.79 11.25
CA GLU A 56 -15.65 -2.42 10.80
C GLU A 56 -14.17 -2.06 10.91
N ILE A 57 -13.47 -2.54 11.95
CA ILE A 57 -12.05 -2.33 12.13
C ILE A 57 -11.28 -3.01 11.00
N HIS A 58 -11.68 -4.24 10.62
CA HIS A 58 -11.11 -4.93 9.47
C HIS A 58 -11.39 -4.17 8.17
N LYS A 59 -12.63 -3.70 7.95
CA LYS A 59 -12.97 -2.87 6.78
C LYS A 59 -12.22 -1.55 6.72
N SER A 60 -11.84 -0.96 7.85
CA SER A 60 -11.01 0.26 7.87
C SER A 60 -9.54 0.00 7.55
N LYS A 61 -9.06 -1.24 7.79
CA LYS A 61 -7.69 -1.66 7.48
C LYS A 61 -7.56 -2.17 6.04
N ILE A 62 -8.65 -2.67 5.48
CA ILE A 62 -8.75 -3.07 4.09
C ILE A 62 -9.08 -1.79 3.31
N PRO A 63 -8.17 -1.21 2.49
CA PRO A 63 -8.59 -0.19 1.55
C PRO A 63 -9.73 -0.77 0.73
N ASP A 64 -10.83 -0.03 0.62
CA ASP A 64 -12.08 -0.43 -0.03
C ASP A 64 -11.81 -1.04 -1.40
N THR A 65 -11.64 -2.36 -1.42
CA THR A 65 -11.29 -3.18 -2.59
C THR A 65 -12.55 -3.71 -3.26
N SER A 66 -13.67 -3.03 -3.04
CA SER A 66 -14.87 -3.12 -3.87
C SER A 66 -14.94 -2.01 -4.92
N HIS A 67 -13.83 -1.31 -5.19
CA HIS A 67 -13.67 -0.65 -6.47
C HIS A 67 -13.54 -1.74 -7.54
N ASP A 68 -14.55 -1.81 -8.40
CA ASP A 68 -14.41 -2.27 -9.78
C ASP A 68 -12.97 -2.03 -10.25
N ILE A 69 -12.32 -3.04 -10.83
CA ILE A 69 -11.01 -2.89 -11.48
C ILE A 69 -11.05 -1.55 -12.24
N PRO A 70 -10.24 -0.54 -11.85
CA PRO A 70 -10.34 0.77 -12.48
C PRO A 70 -10.25 0.58 -13.99
N ALA A 71 -11.13 1.21 -14.75
CA ALA A 71 -11.15 1.05 -16.21
C ALA A 71 -9.75 1.29 -16.82
N GLU A 72 -8.90 2.06 -16.15
CA GLU A 72 -7.49 2.30 -16.51
C GLU A 72 -6.56 1.07 -16.43
N VAL A 73 -6.86 0.05 -15.60
CA VAL A 73 -6.08 -1.20 -15.54
C VAL A 73 -6.28 -2.04 -16.80
N THR A 74 -7.38 -1.85 -17.53
CA THR A 74 -7.60 -2.53 -18.83
C THR A 74 -6.59 -2.12 -19.90
N GLU A 75 -5.90 -0.98 -19.71
CA GLU A 75 -4.86 -0.53 -20.63
C GLU A 75 -3.49 -1.13 -20.33
N LEU A 76 -3.32 -1.81 -19.19
CA LEU A 76 -2.06 -2.47 -18.85
C LEU A 76 -1.90 -3.76 -19.65
N ASP A 77 -0.69 -4.01 -20.14
CA ASP A 77 -0.35 -5.25 -20.82
C ASP A 77 0.72 -6.05 -20.05
N GLU A 78 1.16 -7.16 -20.64
CA GLU A 78 2.18 -8.03 -20.05
C GLU A 78 3.51 -7.31 -19.79
N THR A 79 3.87 -6.33 -20.63
CA THR A 79 5.08 -5.51 -20.45
C THR A 79 4.97 -4.66 -19.19
N ASP A 80 3.82 -4.00 -19.00
CA ASP A 80 3.53 -3.21 -17.82
C ASP A 80 3.59 -4.08 -16.55
N TYR A 81 3.02 -5.29 -16.61
CA TYR A 81 3.11 -6.28 -15.55
C TYR A 81 4.57 -6.63 -15.20
N PHE A 82 5.41 -6.96 -16.19
CA PHE A 82 6.82 -7.31 -15.92
C PHE A 82 7.61 -6.16 -15.31
N ILE A 83 7.31 -4.91 -15.67
CA ILE A 83 7.93 -3.73 -15.08
C ILE A 83 7.54 -3.59 -13.60
N LEU A 84 6.25 -3.74 -13.28
CA LEU A 84 5.78 -3.72 -11.90
C LEU A 84 6.40 -4.87 -11.08
N LYS A 85 6.45 -6.07 -11.66
CA LYS A 85 7.05 -7.26 -11.04
C LYS A 85 8.54 -7.07 -10.75
N HIS A 86 9.30 -6.49 -11.69
CA HIS A 86 10.70 -6.13 -11.47
C HIS A 86 10.84 -5.24 -10.22
N HIS A 87 10.01 -4.20 -10.09
CA HIS A 87 10.05 -3.32 -8.93
C HIS A 87 9.56 -3.99 -7.63
N GLN A 88 8.64 -4.95 -7.70
CA GLN A 88 8.22 -5.77 -6.54
C GLN A 88 9.39 -6.63 -6.01
N GLU A 89 10.11 -7.29 -6.92
CA GLU A 89 11.16 -8.23 -6.58
C GLU A 89 12.45 -7.54 -6.18
N LEU A 90 12.86 -6.55 -6.98
CA LEU A 90 14.15 -5.90 -6.84
C LEU A 90 14.04 -4.60 -6.03
N GLY A 91 12.91 -3.90 -6.03
CA GLY A 91 12.74 -2.64 -5.32
C GLY A 91 13.04 -1.43 -6.21
N MET A 92 13.67 -0.40 -5.65
CA MET A 92 13.91 0.86 -6.36
C MET A 92 14.97 0.71 -7.45
N ASP A 93 14.62 1.10 -8.68
CA ASP A 93 15.51 1.10 -9.85
C ASP A 93 15.15 2.24 -10.82
N TYR A 94 16.02 2.51 -11.80
CA TYR A 94 15.81 3.53 -12.84
C TYR A 94 15.62 2.89 -14.23
N SER A 95 14.97 3.60 -15.15
CA SER A 95 14.52 3.05 -16.45
C SER A 95 15.59 2.29 -17.23
N ILE A 96 16.85 2.74 -17.23
CA ILE A 96 17.92 2.06 -18.00
C ILE A 96 18.15 0.64 -17.48
N VAL A 97 18.18 0.44 -16.16
CA VAL A 97 18.42 -0.88 -15.56
C VAL A 97 17.25 -1.82 -15.83
N VAL A 98 16.02 -1.31 -15.72
CA VAL A 98 14.81 -2.10 -15.99
C VAL A 98 14.76 -2.47 -17.48
N ALA A 99 15.05 -1.52 -18.37
CA ALA A 99 15.13 -1.74 -19.82
C ALA A 99 16.13 -2.84 -20.19
N GLU A 100 17.35 -2.78 -19.64
CA GLU A 100 18.38 -3.81 -19.85
C GLU A 100 17.95 -5.18 -19.32
N THR A 101 17.30 -5.20 -18.15
CA THR A 101 16.85 -6.45 -17.49
C THR A 101 15.76 -7.14 -18.31
N LEU A 102 14.76 -6.39 -18.75
CA LEU A 102 13.61 -6.90 -19.50
C LEU A 102 13.83 -6.93 -21.03
N ARG A 103 14.99 -6.46 -21.50
CA ARG A 103 15.35 -6.35 -22.92
C ARG A 103 14.36 -5.52 -23.74
N ILE A 104 13.88 -4.43 -23.14
CA ILE A 104 12.95 -3.46 -23.75
C ILE A 104 13.76 -2.22 -24.18
N PRO A 105 13.48 -1.60 -25.33
CA PRO A 105 14.12 -0.34 -25.71
C PRO A 105 13.95 0.75 -24.63
N LEU A 106 15.02 1.51 -24.35
CA LEU A 106 15.00 2.51 -23.28
C LEU A 106 13.89 3.55 -23.43
N GLU A 107 13.62 3.99 -24.65
CA GLU A 107 12.54 4.96 -24.95
C GLU A 107 11.17 4.38 -24.54
N GLU A 108 10.89 3.14 -24.93
CA GLU A 108 9.67 2.45 -24.54
C GLU A 108 9.58 2.29 -23.01
N MET A 109 10.67 1.86 -22.35
CA MET A 109 10.71 1.76 -20.89
C MET A 109 10.43 3.11 -20.20
N GLN A 110 10.93 4.21 -20.73
CA GLN A 110 10.65 5.55 -20.19
C GLN A 110 9.18 5.95 -20.36
N GLN A 111 8.57 5.61 -21.51
CA GLN A 111 7.14 5.84 -21.76
C GLN A 111 6.28 5.01 -20.81
N ARG A 112 6.63 3.73 -20.61
CA ARG A 112 5.94 2.80 -19.70
C ARG A 112 6.06 3.24 -18.24
N HIS A 113 7.25 3.61 -17.77
CA HIS A 113 7.42 4.20 -16.43
C HIS A 113 6.63 5.50 -16.25
N ARG A 114 6.51 6.33 -17.29
CA ARG A 114 5.67 7.53 -17.25
C ARG A 114 4.20 7.16 -17.09
N LYS A 115 3.69 6.24 -17.92
CA LYS A 115 2.32 5.72 -17.87
C LYS A 115 2.00 5.15 -16.49
N LEU A 116 2.79 4.19 -16.01
CA LEU A 116 2.62 3.56 -14.70
C LEU A 116 2.66 4.56 -13.54
N ARG A 117 3.43 5.64 -13.68
CA ARG A 117 3.45 6.73 -12.71
C ARG A 117 2.19 7.59 -12.76
N GLU A 118 1.71 7.91 -13.95
CA GLU A 118 0.50 8.71 -14.15
C GLU A 118 -0.75 7.98 -13.66
N LEU A 119 -0.78 6.66 -13.82
CA LEU A 119 -1.82 5.79 -13.29
C LEU A 119 -1.68 5.52 -11.78
N GLY A 120 -0.52 5.81 -11.18
CA GLY A 120 -0.28 5.65 -9.74
C GLY A 120 0.34 4.32 -9.30
N GLY A 121 0.70 3.43 -10.22
CA GLY A 121 1.37 2.15 -9.91
C GLY A 121 2.87 2.28 -9.58
N LEU A 122 3.50 3.37 -10.04
CA LEU A 122 4.88 3.73 -9.67
C LEU A 122 4.94 5.17 -9.16
N LYS A 123 5.90 5.46 -8.27
CA LYS A 123 6.22 6.84 -7.86
C LYS A 123 7.70 7.13 -8.02
N ARG A 124 8.03 8.41 -8.23
CA ARG A 124 9.42 8.87 -8.25
C ARG A 124 9.97 8.95 -6.83
N VAL A 125 11.19 8.47 -6.65
CA VAL A 125 11.92 8.63 -5.39
C VAL A 125 12.44 10.06 -5.29
N GLN A 126 12.08 10.76 -4.21
CA GLN A 126 12.51 12.16 -3.98
C GLN A 126 13.76 12.27 -3.08
N GLU A 127 14.16 11.17 -2.43
CA GLU A 127 15.24 11.16 -1.45
C GLU A 127 16.62 11.22 -2.12
N ARG A 128 17.52 12.03 -1.54
CA ARG A 128 18.90 12.19 -2.03
C ARG A 128 19.81 11.00 -1.68
N ILE A 129 19.37 10.17 -0.75
CA ILE A 129 20.05 8.95 -0.32
C ILE A 129 19.07 7.82 -0.56
N ILE A 130 19.50 6.82 -1.34
CA ILE A 130 18.65 5.70 -1.71
C ILE A 130 19.33 4.39 -1.33
N HIS A 131 18.54 3.45 -0.81
CA HIS A 131 18.93 2.05 -0.75
C HIS A 131 18.62 1.41 -2.10
N TYR A 132 19.66 0.90 -2.75
CA TYR A 132 19.48 0.16 -3.99
C TYR A 132 18.75 -1.17 -3.77
N ARG A 133 18.27 -1.74 -4.87
CA ARG A 133 17.57 -3.01 -5.00
C ARG A 133 18.14 -4.20 -4.19
N LYS A 134 17.28 -5.18 -3.89
CA LYS A 134 17.66 -6.49 -3.33
C LYS A 134 18.77 -7.11 -4.21
N ASN A 135 19.72 -7.80 -3.57
CA ASN A 135 20.94 -8.38 -4.16
C ASN A 135 22.14 -7.44 -4.41
N ILE A 136 22.07 -6.16 -4.00
CA ILE A 136 23.28 -5.34 -3.81
C ILE A 136 23.81 -5.55 -2.39
N VAL A 137 25.13 -5.65 -2.24
CA VAL A 137 25.83 -5.93 -0.97
C VAL A 137 25.20 -5.14 0.19
N LYS A 138 24.73 -5.85 1.22
CA LYS A 138 24.12 -5.27 2.43
C LYS A 138 25.03 -4.16 2.99
N GLY A 139 24.46 -2.98 3.22
CA GLY A 139 25.18 -1.85 3.82
C GLY A 139 25.82 -0.87 2.83
N LYS A 140 25.66 -1.06 1.51
CA LYS A 140 26.14 -0.09 0.52
C LYS A 140 25.13 1.05 0.33
N TRP A 141 25.34 2.14 1.07
CA TRP A 141 24.63 3.41 0.85
C TRP A 141 25.19 4.09 -0.39
N ILE A 142 24.33 4.45 -1.35
CA ILE A 142 24.76 5.09 -2.59
C ILE A 142 24.04 6.43 -2.72
N LYS A 143 24.82 7.49 -2.95
CA LYS A 143 24.28 8.82 -3.24
C LYS A 143 23.44 8.74 -4.50
N HIS A 144 22.27 9.37 -4.48
CA HIS A 144 21.43 9.47 -5.67
C HIS A 144 22.24 10.09 -6.82
N ARG A 145 22.29 9.39 -7.96
CA ARG A 145 22.91 9.88 -9.21
C ARG A 145 21.90 10.76 -9.95
N ASN A 146 22.28 11.36 -11.08
CA ASN A 146 21.39 12.18 -11.95
C ASN A 146 20.31 11.34 -12.68
N HIS A 147 19.95 10.16 -12.19
CA HIS A 147 18.93 9.29 -12.77
C HIS A 147 17.63 9.38 -11.96
N THR A 148 16.49 9.25 -12.62
CA THR A 148 15.19 9.15 -11.95
C THR A 148 14.95 7.72 -11.51
N TYR A 149 14.79 7.51 -10.21
CA TYR A 149 14.43 6.22 -9.63
C TYR A 149 12.92 6.13 -9.42
N TYR A 150 12.41 4.93 -9.61
CA TYR A 150 11.01 4.59 -9.43
C TYR A 150 10.87 3.55 -8.32
N GLU A 151 9.81 3.70 -7.53
CA GLU A 151 9.41 2.77 -6.47
C GLU A 151 7.99 2.29 -6.74
N LEU A 152 7.73 1.01 -6.45
CA LEU A 152 6.39 0.41 -6.49
C LEU A 152 5.48 1.04 -5.42
N THR A 153 4.25 1.36 -5.80
CA THR A 153 3.22 1.83 -4.85
C THR A 153 2.36 0.67 -4.34
N PRO A 154 1.60 0.85 -3.25
CA PRO A 154 0.60 -0.13 -2.82
C PRO A 154 -0.38 -0.50 -3.94
N GLU A 155 -0.83 0.49 -4.72
CA GLU A 155 -1.72 0.32 -5.85
C GLU A 155 -1.07 -0.55 -6.94
N GLY A 156 0.18 -0.26 -7.30
CA GLY A 156 0.95 -1.07 -8.25
C GLY A 156 1.11 -2.53 -7.81
N SER A 157 1.28 -2.78 -6.50
CA SER A 157 1.33 -4.14 -5.97
C SER A 157 0.00 -4.87 -6.12
N GLN A 158 -1.13 -4.19 -5.89
CA GLN A 158 -2.46 -4.79 -6.07
C GLN A 158 -2.73 -5.13 -7.54
N TRP A 159 -2.22 -4.33 -8.48
CA TRP A 159 -2.36 -4.62 -9.91
C TRP A 159 -1.62 -5.89 -10.31
N ILE A 160 -0.42 -6.15 -9.74
CA ILE A 160 0.30 -7.42 -9.94
C ILE A 160 -0.60 -8.59 -9.52
N ASP A 161 -1.15 -8.53 -8.32
CA ASP A 161 -2.03 -9.59 -7.79
C ASP A 161 -3.28 -9.79 -8.66
N ALA A 162 -3.85 -8.71 -9.21
CA ALA A 162 -4.98 -8.76 -10.13
C ALA A 162 -4.62 -9.42 -11.46
N PHE A 163 -3.46 -9.06 -12.04
CA PHE A 163 -2.93 -9.67 -13.26
C PHE A 163 -2.70 -11.17 -13.11
N GLU A 164 -2.09 -11.60 -12.00
CA GLU A 164 -1.83 -13.01 -11.72
C GLU A 164 -3.13 -13.83 -11.54
N LYS A 165 -4.18 -13.23 -10.96
CA LYS A 165 -5.49 -13.88 -10.85
C LYS A 165 -6.20 -14.01 -12.20
N LEU A 166 -6.07 -13.00 -13.08
CA LEU A 166 -6.62 -13.03 -14.43
C LEU A 166 -5.94 -14.08 -15.31
N SER A 167 -4.62 -14.25 -15.20
CA SER A 167 -3.90 -15.30 -15.92
C SER A 167 -4.24 -16.71 -15.43
N CYS A 168 -4.47 -16.90 -14.13
CA CYS A 168 -4.88 -18.20 -13.56
C CYS A 168 -6.33 -18.62 -13.88
N SER A 169 -7.19 -17.69 -14.33
CA SER A 169 -8.60 -17.99 -14.65
C SER A 169 -8.82 -18.45 -16.09
N ASN A 170 -7.76 -18.43 -16.92
CA ASN A 170 -7.80 -18.82 -18.33
C ASN A 170 -7.10 -20.16 -18.63
N ASP A 171 -6.64 -20.88 -17.59
CA ASP A 171 -6.13 -22.26 -17.63
C ASP A 171 -7.16 -23.24 -17.03
#